data_AF-A0A8T0TCB7-F1
#
_entry.id   AF-A0A8T0TCB7-F1
#
_cell.length_a   1.000
_cell.length_b   1.000
_cell.length_c   1.000
_cell.angle_alpha   90.00
_cell.angle_beta   90.00
_cell.angle_gamma   90.00
#
_symmetry.space_group_name_H-M   'P 1'
#
loop_
_entity.id
_entity.type
_entity.pdbx_description
1 polymer ?
#
loop_
_entity_poly.entity_id
_entity_poly.type
_entity_poly.pdbx_seq_one_letter_code
_entity_poly.pdbx_strand_id
1 'polypeptide(L)'
;MVRQRRRDYVDRIRCHACTIVRKTTPSQWEVVHIEREHNHECVKKFSLTKYMNSHREIPAEEKEFIKFLHGCCITTTHTYQIMAELYGGIEKCPYTEGDAKNL
;
A
#
# COMPACT_ATOMS: atom_id res chain seq x y z
N MET A 1 10.36 -5.28 -29.61
CA MET A 1 9.13 -5.94 -29.11
C MET A 1 8.86 -5.45 -27.70
N VAL A 2 7.82 -4.65 -27.48
CA VAL A 2 7.40 -4.27 -26.12
C VAL A 2 6.69 -5.49 -25.53
N ARG A 3 7.28 -6.09 -24.50
CA ARG A 3 6.69 -7.24 -23.81
C ARG A 3 5.40 -6.75 -23.15
N GLN A 4 4.25 -7.18 -23.67
CA GLN A 4 2.96 -6.78 -23.15
C GLN A 4 2.84 -7.22 -21.69
N ARG A 5 2.65 -6.26 -20.77
CA ARG A 5 2.53 -6.55 -19.34
C ARG A 5 1.28 -7.39 -19.13
N ARG A 6 1.44 -8.68 -18.80
CA ARG A 6 0.37 -9.53 -18.31
C ARG A 6 -0.06 -8.95 -16.97
N ARG A 7 -1.27 -8.39 -16.90
CA ARG A 7 -1.87 -7.99 -15.62
C ARG A 7 -2.34 -9.25 -14.94
N ASP A 8 -1.97 -9.42 -13.68
CA ASP A 8 -2.51 -10.51 -12.88
C ASP A 8 -4.02 -10.32 -12.75
N TYR A 9 -4.76 -11.37 -13.09
CA TYR A 9 -6.20 -11.43 -12.85
C TYR A 9 -6.39 -11.83 -11.39
N VAL A 10 -6.90 -10.90 -10.59
CA VAL A 10 -7.27 -11.19 -9.19
C VAL A 10 -8.74 -11.55 -9.17
N ASP A 11 -9.04 -12.82 -8.95
CA ASP A 11 -10.41 -13.23 -8.64
C ASP A 11 -10.77 -12.68 -7.26
N ARG A 12 -11.82 -11.87 -7.21
CA ARG A 12 -12.23 -11.20 -5.98
C ARG A 12 -13.26 -12.08 -5.27
N ILE A 13 -13.16 -12.19 -3.95
CA ILE A 13 -14.03 -13.03 -3.09
C ILE A 13 -15.49 -12.55 -3.04
N ARG A 14 -15.83 -11.45 -3.74
CA ARG A 14 -17.17 -10.84 -3.80
C ARG A 14 -17.80 -10.69 -2.41
N CYS A 15 -17.01 -10.18 -1.46
CA CYS A 15 -17.45 -9.95 -0.09
C CYS A 15 -18.59 -8.92 -0.05
N HIS A 16 -19.58 -9.15 0.79
CA HIS A 16 -20.75 -8.28 0.98
C HIS A 16 -20.61 -7.35 2.20
N ALA A 17 -19.60 -7.55 3.04
CA ALA A 17 -19.29 -6.66 4.16
C ALA A 17 -19.07 -5.23 3.67
N CYS A 18 -19.86 -4.30 4.19
CA CYS A 18 -19.81 -2.89 3.79
C CYS A 18 -20.40 -1.98 4.86
N THR A 19 -19.99 -0.71 4.83
CA THR A 19 -20.62 0.36 5.59
C THR A 19 -21.10 1.41 4.61
N ILE A 20 -22.41 1.67 4.59
CA ILE A 20 -23.01 2.70 3.76
C ILE A 20 -23.25 3.92 4.62
N VAL A 21 -22.61 5.03 4.23
CA VAL A 21 -22.80 6.33 4.87
C VAL A 21 -23.56 7.25 3.92
N ARG A 22 -24.43 8.08 4.49
CA ARG A 22 -25.18 9.11 3.77
C ARG A 22 -24.85 10.46 4.36
N LYS A 23 -24.51 11.41 3.49
CA LYS A 23 -24.34 12.81 3.89
C LYS A 23 -25.71 13.43 4.14
N THR A 24 -25.97 13.91 5.35
CA THR A 24 -27.26 14.52 5.72
C THR A 24 -27.18 16.05 5.64
N THR A 25 -26.05 16.63 6.03
CA THR A 25 -25.75 18.07 5.91
C THR A 25 -24.29 18.26 5.47
N PRO A 26 -23.84 19.49 5.12
CA PRO A 26 -22.45 19.72 4.68
C PRO A 26 -21.38 19.16 5.63
N SER A 27 -21.64 19.14 6.93
CA SER A 27 -20.72 18.70 8.00
C SER A 27 -21.15 17.40 8.69
N GLN A 28 -22.27 16.78 8.31
CA GLN A 28 -22.82 15.61 9.01
C GLN A 28 -23.01 14.42 8.07
N TRP A 29 -22.63 13.26 8.59
CA TRP A 29 -22.79 11.96 7.96
C TRP A 29 -23.53 11.03 8.90
N GLU A 30 -24.42 10.23 8.34
CA GLU A 30 -25.19 9.20 9.03
C GLU A 30 -24.80 7.84 8.46
N VAL A 31 -24.62 6.84 9.34
CA VAL A 31 -24.43 5.46 8.92
C VAL A 31 -25.81 4.83 8.67
N VAL A 32 -26.11 4.49 7.42
CA VAL A 32 -27.43 3.98 7.01
C VAL A 32 -27.48 2.46 7.07
N HIS A 33 -26.35 1.80 6.82
CA HIS A 33 -26.27 0.35 6.81
C HIS A 33 -24.85 -0.10 7.16
N ILE A 34 -24.75 -1.18 7.92
CA ILE A 34 -23.51 -1.85 8.24
C ILE A 34 -23.74 -3.35 8.08
N GLU A 35 -23.04 -3.95 7.14
CA GLU A 35 -22.88 -5.40 7.02
C GLU A 35 -21.48 -5.76 7.53
N ARG A 36 -21.44 -6.52 8.63
CA ARG A 36 -20.18 -6.89 9.30
C ARG A 36 -19.75 -8.31 8.97
N GLU A 37 -20.65 -9.13 8.44
CA GLU A 37 -20.35 -10.52 8.14
C GLU A 37 -19.50 -10.62 6.87
N HIS A 38 -18.41 -11.36 6.97
CA HIS A 38 -17.52 -11.64 5.86
C HIS A 38 -17.71 -13.08 5.40
N ASN A 39 -17.72 -13.29 4.09
CA ASN A 39 -17.71 -14.62 3.48
C ASN A 39 -16.30 -15.23 3.37
N HIS A 40 -15.31 -14.65 4.06
CA HIS A 40 -13.92 -15.09 4.05
C HIS A 40 -13.22 -14.71 5.35
N GLU A 41 -12.09 -15.34 5.62
CA GLU A 41 -11.26 -14.97 6.76
C GLU A 41 -10.65 -13.57 6.58
N CYS A 42 -10.67 -12.77 7.65
CA CYS A 42 -10.01 -11.48 7.68
C CYS A 42 -8.55 -11.67 8.09
N VAL A 43 -7.62 -11.44 7.16
CA VAL A 43 -6.18 -11.58 7.39
C VAL A 43 -5.70 -10.51 8.38
N LYS A 44 -5.26 -10.93 9.57
CA LYS A 44 -4.69 -10.06 10.62
C LYS A 44 -3.16 -10.05 10.58
N LYS A 45 -2.57 -9.86 9.39
CA LYS A 45 -1.11 -9.77 9.20
C LYS A 45 -0.73 -8.35 8.83
N PHE A 46 -0.51 -7.52 9.86
CA PHE A 46 -0.18 -6.10 9.65
C PHE A 46 1.12 -5.90 8.84
N SER A 47 2.06 -6.85 8.86
CA SER A 47 3.27 -6.81 8.02
C SER A 47 2.98 -6.87 6.51
N LEU A 48 1.80 -7.34 6.11
CA LEU A 48 1.39 -7.40 4.70
C LEU A 48 0.70 -6.11 4.23
N THR A 49 0.46 -5.15 5.13
CA THR A 49 -0.22 -3.90 4.77
C THR A 49 0.55 -3.09 3.72
N LYS A 50 1.88 -3.20 3.69
CA LYS A 50 2.75 -2.58 2.66
C LYS A 50 2.44 -3.03 1.22
N TYR A 51 1.72 -4.14 1.02
CA TYR A 51 1.27 -4.58 -0.30
C TYR A 51 -0.11 -4.03 -0.68
N MET A 52 -0.82 -3.38 0.25
CA MET A 52 -2.11 -2.75 0.01
C MET A 52 -1.91 -1.31 -0.47
N ASN A 53 -2.52 -0.95 -1.60
CA ASN A 53 -2.45 0.40 -2.16
C ASN A 53 -2.84 1.50 -1.17
N SER A 54 -3.82 1.25 -0.30
CA SER A 54 -4.31 2.22 0.69
C SER A 54 -3.33 2.48 1.84
N HIS A 55 -2.29 1.67 2.00
CA HIS A 55 -1.37 1.73 3.14
C HIS A 55 0.09 1.99 2.75
N ARG A 56 0.46 1.93 1.47
CA ARG A 56 1.85 1.96 1.00
C ARG A 56 2.37 3.33 0.57
N GLU A 57 2.02 4.38 1.32
CA GLU A 57 2.52 5.72 1.02
C GLU A 57 3.94 5.94 1.58
N ILE A 58 4.87 6.38 0.72
CA ILE A 58 6.21 6.80 1.14
C ILE A 58 6.13 8.23 1.67
N PRO A 59 6.57 8.51 2.92
CA PRO A 59 6.63 9.86 3.48
C PRO A 59 7.44 10.82 2.60
N ALA A 60 7.10 12.12 2.60
CA ALA A 60 7.75 13.10 1.73
C ALA A 60 9.27 13.18 1.94
N GLU A 61 9.71 13.18 3.20
CA GLU A 61 11.12 13.19 3.59
C GLU A 61 11.87 11.98 3.04
N GLU A 62 11.25 10.80 3.09
CA GLU A 62 11.85 9.57 2.55
C GLU A 62 11.88 9.56 1.02
N LYS A 63 10.88 10.15 0.37
CA LYS A 63 10.91 10.34 -1.09
C LYS A 63 12.11 11.20 -1.50
N GLU A 64 12.40 12.27 -0.76
CA GLU A 64 13.57 13.12 -1.00
C GLU A 64 14.87 12.35 -0.78
N PHE A 65 14.97 11.57 0.31
CA PHE A 65 16.14 10.77 0.59
C PHE A 65 16.38 9.67 -0.47
N ILE A 66 15.33 8.98 -0.92
CA ILE A 66 15.42 7.99 -1.99
C ILE A 66 15.92 8.64 -3.30
N LYS A 67 15.40 9.82 -3.64
CA LYS A 67 15.85 10.58 -4.82
C LYS A 67 17.30 11.02 -4.70
N PHE A 68 17.73 11.41 -3.50
CA PHE A 68 19.13 11.73 -3.23
C PHE A 68 20.04 10.51 -3.48
N LEU A 69 19.68 9.33 -2.95
CA LEU A 69 20.44 8.08 -3.16
C LEU A 69 20.51 7.69 -4.65
N HIS A 70 19.40 7.84 -5.38
CA HIS A 70 19.39 7.66 -6.83
C HIS A 70 20.33 8.67 -7.54
N GLY A 71 20.38 9.92 -7.08
CA GLY A 71 21.32 10.94 -7.57
C GLY A 71 22.79 10.58 -7.33
N CYS A 72 23.08 9.77 -6.30
CA CYS A 72 24.40 9.19 -6.04
C CYS A 72 24.67 7.90 -6.84
N CYS A 73 23.84 7.58 -7.84
CA CYS A 73 23.94 6.35 -8.65
C CYS A 73 23.78 5.05 -7.84
N ILE A 74 23.15 5.11 -6.66
CA ILE A 74 22.82 3.90 -5.88
C ILE A 74 21.59 3.26 -6.52
N THR A 75 21.68 1.95 -6.76
CA THR A 75 20.59 1.20 -7.40
C THR A 75 19.36 1.18 -6.51
N THR A 76 18.16 1.14 -7.09
CA THR A 76 16.92 1.08 -6.31
C THR A 76 16.90 -0.10 -5.33
N THR A 77 17.49 -1.24 -5.69
CA THR A 77 17.62 -2.40 -4.81
C THR A 77 18.44 -2.07 -3.56
N HIS A 78 19.60 -1.41 -3.73
CA HIS A 78 20.42 -0.98 -2.59
C HIS A 78 19.76 0.13 -1.79
N THR A 79 19.13 1.10 -2.46
CA THR A 79 18.33 2.14 -1.81
C THR A 79 17.25 1.53 -0.93
N TYR A 80 16.51 0.54 -1.45
CA TYR A 80 15.50 -0.16 -0.68
C TYR A 80 16.08 -0.95 0.50
N GLN A 81 17.23 -1.60 0.33
CA GLN A 81 17.92 -2.29 1.42
C GLN A 81 18.31 -1.32 2.54
N ILE A 82 18.86 -0.15 2.20
CA ILE A 82 19.17 0.92 3.16
C ILE A 82 17.91 1.35 3.91
N MET A 83 16.82 1.64 3.19
CA MET A 83 15.56 2.01 3.83
C MET A 83 15.05 0.90 4.76
N ALA A 84 15.07 -0.35 4.31
CA ALA A 84 14.67 -1.49 5.12
C ALA A 84 15.52 -1.62 6.39
N GLU A 85 16.82 -1.40 6.31
CA GLU A 85 17.71 -1.39 7.49
C GLU A 85 17.36 -0.26 8.47
N LEU A 86 17.07 0.95 7.98
CA LEU A 86 16.62 2.08 8.81
C LEU A 86 15.31 1.77 9.55
N TYR A 87 14.42 0.99 8.92
CA TYR A 87 13.19 0.49 9.54
C TYR A 87 13.39 -0.71 10.48
N GLY A 88 14.61 -1.25 10.58
CA GLY A 88 14.90 -2.43 11.39
C GLY A 88 14.46 -3.75 10.76
N GLY A 89 14.45 -3.80 9.42
CA GLY A 89 14.19 -4.97 8.59
C GLY A 89 13.11 -4.75 7.52
N ILE A 90 13.17 -5.55 6.45
CA ILE A 90 12.21 -5.52 5.33
C ILE A 90 10.76 -5.67 5.81
N GLU A 91 10.52 -6.50 6.83
CA GLU A 91 9.19 -6.74 7.41
C GLU A 91 8.56 -5.49 8.05
N LYS A 92 9.39 -4.52 8.44
CA LYS A 92 8.95 -3.27 9.09
C LYS A 92 8.88 -2.09 8.12
N CYS A 93 9.47 -2.22 6.93
CA CYS A 93 9.39 -1.18 5.91
C CYS A 93 7.96 -1.09 5.36
N PRO A 94 7.31 0.10 5.38
CA PRO A 94 5.89 0.25 5.06
C PRO A 94 5.58 0.26 3.55
N TYR A 95 6.61 0.15 2.71
CA TYR A 95 6.49 0.11 1.25
C TYR A 95 7.43 -0.94 0.65
N THR A 96 7.29 -1.16 -0.65
CA THR A 96 8.05 -2.15 -1.41
C THR A 96 9.17 -1.49 -2.23
N GLU A 97 10.14 -2.28 -2.67
CA GLU A 97 11.15 -1.83 -3.65
C GLU A 97 10.49 -1.28 -4.92
N GLY A 98 9.37 -1.87 -5.34
CA GLY A 98 8.61 -1.39 -6.49
C GLY A 98 8.08 0.03 -6.30
N ASP A 99 7.74 0.43 -5.08
CA ASP A 99 7.29 1.79 -4.78
C ASP A 99 8.48 2.76 -4.85
N ALA A 100 9.64 2.40 -4.29
CA ALA A 100 10.87 3.18 -4.41
C ALA A 100 11.34 3.33 -5.87
N LYS A 101 11.13 2.30 -6.71
CA LYS A 101 11.44 2.32 -8.15
C LYS A 101 10.57 3.31 -8.93
N ASN A 102 9.35 3.55 -8.45
CA ASN A 102 8.38 4.41 -9.13
C ASN A 102 8.45 5.89 -8.67
N LEU A 103 9.44 6.24 -7.83
CA LEU A 103 9.75 7.62 -7.42
C LEU A 103 10.66 8.34 -8.42
#